data_AF-A0AAV4FH09-F1
#
_entry.id   AF-A0AAV4FH09-F1
#
_cell.length_a   1.000
_cell.length_b   1.000
_cell.length_c   1.000
_cell.angle_alpha   90.00
_cell.angle_beta   90.00
_cell.angle_gamma   90.00
#
_symmetry.space_group_name_H-M   'P 1'
#
loop_
_entity.id
_entity.type
_entity.pdbx_description
1 polymer ?
#
loop_
_entity_poly.entity_id
_entity_poly.type
_entity_poly.pdbx_seq_one_letter_code
_entity_poly.pdbx_strand_id
1 'polypeptide(L)'
;MGYAGEELREIVSHEQAREREERHEERERMARKEEMDRMARKEEIERKKEEMEQHTKLELARIELEKAKIAAGQSKESNSSGFERPKVKLLQFVEERDDMEAFLHRFQLTASAHKWNKEVCFHTLSGLLTGSALQCLHALGTDSQNYDSLKSALLKRFLVTEERFHTKFREIIPSHDEDIDSFVARLEKVC
;
A
#
# COMPACT_ATOMS: atom_id res chain seq x y z
N MET A 1 -5.31 -104.97 -35.12
CA MET A 1 -5.50 -104.29 -33.83
C MET A 1 -4.29 -103.40 -33.62
N GLY A 2 -4.45 -102.09 -33.38
CA GLY A 2 -3.30 -101.23 -33.03
C GLY A 2 -3.50 -99.72 -33.15
N TYR A 3 -4.34 -99.22 -34.06
CA TYR A 3 -4.33 -97.79 -34.43
C TYR A 3 -5.06 -96.83 -33.47
N ALA A 4 -5.84 -97.33 -32.52
CA ALA A 4 -6.63 -96.45 -31.63
C ALA A 4 -5.76 -95.62 -30.64
N GLY A 5 -4.53 -96.05 -30.34
CA GLY A 5 -3.69 -95.43 -29.31
C GLY A 5 -2.82 -94.25 -29.77
N GLU A 6 -2.58 -94.11 -31.08
CA GLU A 6 -1.85 -92.96 -31.66
C GLU A 6 -2.80 -91.81 -31.94
N GLU A 7 -3.96 -92.07 -32.55
CA GLU A 7 -4.98 -91.06 -32.83
C GLU A 7 -5.49 -90.37 -31.56
N LEU A 8 -5.70 -91.12 -30.47
CA LEU A 8 -6.09 -90.57 -29.17
C LEU A 8 -5.02 -89.63 -28.57
N ARG A 9 -3.73 -89.92 -28.75
CA ARG A 9 -2.65 -89.04 -28.26
C ARG A 9 -2.56 -87.76 -29.08
N GLU A 10 -2.81 -87.85 -30.38
CA GLU A 10 -2.79 -86.71 -31.28
C GLU A 10 -3.95 -85.75 -30.98
N ILE A 11 -5.15 -86.27 -30.71
CA ILE A 11 -6.33 -85.49 -30.30
C ILE A 11 -6.06 -84.78 -28.96
N VAL A 12 -5.55 -85.49 -27.94
CA VAL A 12 -5.23 -84.91 -26.63
C VAL A 12 -4.12 -83.86 -26.74
N SER A 13 -3.10 -84.10 -27.57
CA SER A 13 -2.03 -83.13 -27.83
C SER A 13 -2.55 -81.88 -28.52
N HIS A 14 -3.48 -82.03 -29.47
CA HIS A 14 -4.12 -80.93 -30.19
C HIS A 14 -5.05 -80.11 -29.27
N GLU A 15 -5.82 -80.77 -28.40
CA GLU A 15 -6.62 -80.09 -27.37
C GLU A 15 -5.75 -79.33 -26.36
N GLN A 16 -4.66 -79.95 -25.89
CA GLN A 16 -3.70 -79.29 -25.00
C GLN A 16 -2.93 -78.14 -25.69
N ALA A 17 -2.75 -78.20 -27.00
CA ALA A 17 -2.16 -77.09 -27.77
C ALA A 17 -3.13 -75.92 -27.86
N ARG A 18 -4.41 -76.17 -28.21
CA ARG A 18 -5.47 -75.15 -28.24
C ARG A 18 -5.68 -74.49 -26.88
N GLU A 19 -5.73 -75.28 -25.80
CA GLU A 19 -5.91 -74.74 -24.45
C GLU A 19 -4.68 -73.91 -23.97
N ARG A 20 -3.48 -74.21 -24.48
CA ARG A 20 -2.28 -73.40 -24.23
C ARG A 20 -2.30 -72.09 -25.01
N GLU A 21 -2.78 -72.14 -26.26
CA GLU A 21 -2.93 -70.98 -27.13
C GLU A 21 -4.00 -70.02 -26.59
N GLU A 22 -5.18 -70.52 -26.22
CA GLU A 22 -6.27 -69.72 -25.61
C GLU A 22 -5.81 -69.04 -24.31
N ARG A 23 -5.08 -69.76 -23.44
CA ARG A 23 -4.49 -69.16 -22.22
C ARG A 23 -3.42 -68.12 -22.51
N HIS A 24 -2.67 -68.27 -23.60
CA HIS A 24 -1.67 -67.29 -24.02
C HIS A 24 -2.36 -66.02 -24.55
N GLU A 25 -3.35 -66.18 -25.42
CA GLU A 25 -4.15 -65.07 -25.96
C GLU A 25 -4.89 -64.31 -24.85
N GLU A 26 -5.46 -65.01 -23.86
CA GLU A 26 -6.13 -64.37 -22.73
C GLU A 26 -5.15 -63.54 -21.89
N ARG A 27 -3.94 -64.05 -21.65
CA ARG A 27 -2.87 -63.31 -20.95
C ARG A 27 -2.42 -62.09 -21.74
N GLU A 28 -2.23 -62.22 -23.05
CA GLU A 28 -1.87 -61.07 -23.89
C GLU A 28 -2.98 -60.01 -23.91
N ARG A 29 -4.24 -60.44 -23.96
CA ARG A 29 -5.40 -59.54 -23.96
C ARG A 29 -5.54 -58.82 -22.62
N MET A 30 -5.28 -59.51 -21.50
CA MET A 30 -5.22 -58.92 -20.17
C MET A 30 -4.05 -57.94 -20.03
N ALA A 31 -2.85 -58.31 -20.50
CA ALA A 31 -1.68 -57.45 -20.48
C ALA A 31 -1.89 -56.15 -21.28
N ARG A 32 -2.48 -56.25 -22.48
CA ARG A 32 -2.84 -55.08 -23.30
C ARG A 32 -3.86 -54.18 -22.62
N LYS A 33 -4.86 -54.77 -21.94
CA LYS A 33 -5.88 -54.01 -21.21
C LYS A 33 -5.27 -53.27 -20.02
N GLU A 34 -4.40 -53.93 -19.25
CA GLU A 34 -3.69 -53.31 -18.12
C GLU A 34 -2.75 -52.19 -18.57
N GLU A 35 -2.10 -52.35 -19.73
CA GLU A 35 -1.24 -51.31 -20.30
C GLU A 35 -2.05 -50.08 -20.73
N MET A 36 -3.19 -50.29 -21.39
CA MET A 36 -4.12 -49.21 -21.75
C MET A 36 -4.66 -48.49 -20.51
N ASP A 37 -5.07 -49.23 -19.48
CA ASP A 37 -5.54 -48.64 -18.21
C ASP A 37 -4.42 -47.83 -17.52
N ARG A 38 -3.17 -48.31 -17.59
CA ARG A 38 -2.01 -47.61 -17.02
C ARG A 38 -1.67 -46.35 -17.80
N MET A 39 -1.81 -46.36 -19.13
CA MET A 39 -1.67 -45.17 -19.97
C MET A 39 -2.77 -44.15 -19.70
N ALA A 40 -4.04 -44.58 -19.68
CA ALA A 40 -5.18 -43.69 -19.40
C ALA A 40 -5.06 -43.01 -18.01
N ARG A 41 -4.59 -43.75 -16.99
CA ARG A 41 -4.34 -43.16 -15.66
C ARG A 41 -3.22 -42.13 -15.67
N LYS A 42 -2.15 -42.36 -16.43
CA LYS A 42 -1.04 -41.40 -16.56
C LYS A 42 -1.49 -40.13 -17.27
N GLU A 43 -2.23 -40.27 -18.36
CA GLU A 43 -2.76 -39.15 -19.14
C GLU A 43 -3.74 -38.30 -18.32
N GLU A 44 -4.60 -38.92 -17.51
CA GLU A 44 -5.50 -38.21 -16.60
C GLU A 44 -4.74 -37.42 -15.51
N ILE A 45 -3.66 -37.98 -14.98
CA ILE A 45 -2.80 -37.28 -13.99
C ILE A 45 -2.07 -36.11 -14.65
N GLU A 46 -1.57 -36.30 -15.87
CA GLU A 46 -0.89 -35.27 -16.64
C GLU A 46 -1.84 -34.12 -16.98
N ARG A 47 -3.05 -34.41 -17.48
CA ARG A 47 -4.08 -33.39 -17.75
C ARG A 47 -4.43 -32.60 -16.50
N LYS A 48 -4.64 -33.25 -15.36
CA LYS A 48 -4.90 -32.56 -14.08
C LYS A 48 -3.74 -31.69 -13.62
N LYS A 49 -2.51 -32.15 -13.84
CA LYS A 49 -1.31 -31.39 -13.49
C LYS A 49 -1.19 -30.14 -14.38
N GLU A 50 -1.43 -30.28 -15.67
CA GLU A 50 -1.46 -29.16 -16.62
C GLU A 50 -2.55 -28.14 -16.28
N GLU A 51 -3.76 -28.60 -15.95
CA GLU A 51 -4.86 -27.72 -15.51
C GLU A 51 -4.49 -26.95 -14.23
N MET A 52 -3.88 -27.62 -13.24
CA MET A 52 -3.41 -26.95 -12.02
C MET A 52 -2.26 -25.98 -12.30
N GLU A 53 -1.33 -26.33 -13.18
CA GLU A 53 -0.23 -25.44 -13.58
C GLU A 53 -0.74 -24.20 -14.31
N GLN A 54 -1.72 -24.37 -15.21
CA GLN A 54 -2.38 -23.25 -15.88
C GLN A 54 -3.14 -22.37 -14.88
N HIS A 55 -3.88 -22.96 -13.95
CA HIS A 55 -4.61 -22.22 -12.92
C HIS A 55 -3.66 -21.43 -12.02
N THR A 56 -2.59 -22.07 -11.52
CA THR A 56 -1.58 -21.40 -10.69
C THR A 56 -0.86 -20.30 -11.46
N LYS A 57 -0.55 -20.50 -12.74
CA LYS A 57 0.05 -19.47 -13.60
C LYS A 57 -0.88 -18.27 -13.80
N LEU A 58 -2.17 -18.51 -14.04
CA LEU A 58 -3.17 -17.45 -14.17
C LEU A 58 -3.34 -16.66 -12.86
N GLU A 59 -3.41 -17.33 -11.72
CA GLU A 59 -3.50 -16.68 -10.41
C GLU A 59 -2.24 -15.87 -10.08
N LEU A 60 -1.05 -16.41 -10.37
CA LEU A 60 0.21 -15.66 -10.22
C LEU A 60 0.23 -14.42 -11.11
N ALA A 61 -0.17 -14.55 -12.38
CA ALA A 61 -0.25 -13.41 -13.31
C ALA A 61 -1.29 -12.38 -12.84
N ARG A 62 -2.40 -12.82 -12.25
CA ARG A 62 -3.42 -11.94 -11.67
C ARG A 62 -2.89 -11.17 -10.47
N ILE A 63 -2.19 -11.85 -9.56
CA ILE A 63 -1.54 -11.23 -8.39
C ILE A 63 -0.46 -10.24 -8.84
N GLU A 64 0.33 -10.59 -9.86
CA GLU A 64 1.36 -9.70 -10.40
C GLU A 64 0.74 -8.46 -11.07
N LEU A 65 -0.35 -8.64 -11.84
CA LEU A 65 -1.11 -7.53 -12.40
C LEU A 65 -1.71 -6.65 -11.30
N GLU A 66 -2.23 -7.23 -10.22
CA GLU A 66 -2.77 -6.49 -9.09
C GLU A 66 -1.67 -5.71 -8.36
N LYS A 67 -0.51 -6.33 -8.11
CA LYS A 67 0.68 -5.66 -7.55
C LYS A 67 1.17 -4.54 -8.46
N ALA A 68 1.21 -4.75 -9.77
CA ALA A 68 1.58 -3.75 -10.76
C ALA A 68 0.55 -2.62 -10.82
N LYS A 69 -0.75 -2.91 -10.67
CA LYS A 69 -1.81 -1.89 -10.55
C LYS A 69 -1.73 -1.12 -9.24
N ILE A 70 -1.36 -1.75 -8.13
CA ILE A 70 -1.13 -1.06 -6.84
C ILE A 70 0.12 -0.17 -6.94
N ALA A 71 1.21 -0.67 -7.53
CA ALA A 71 2.44 0.11 -7.74
C ALA A 71 2.24 1.25 -8.77
N ALA A 72 1.49 1.01 -9.84
CA ALA A 72 1.13 2.03 -10.83
C ALA A 72 0.07 2.99 -10.28
N GLY A 73 -0.85 2.53 -9.43
CA GLY A 73 -1.81 3.31 -8.66
C GLY A 73 -1.11 4.26 -7.69
N GLN A 74 -0.02 3.82 -7.05
CA GLN A 74 0.84 4.71 -6.26
C GLN A 74 1.57 5.78 -7.11
N SER A 75 1.66 5.60 -8.44
CA SER A 75 2.20 6.62 -9.37
C SER A 75 1.14 7.48 -10.05
N LYS A 76 -0.16 7.14 -9.92
CA LYS A 76 -1.29 7.84 -10.58
C LYS A 76 -2.49 8.16 -9.68
N GLU A 77 -2.37 7.97 -8.36
CA GLU A 77 -3.28 8.56 -7.37
C GLU A 77 -2.77 9.93 -6.92
N SER A 78 -2.72 10.84 -7.88
CA SER A 78 -2.76 12.28 -7.63
C SER A 78 -4.04 12.87 -8.21
N ASN A 79 -5.18 12.16 -8.05
CA ASN A 79 -6.50 12.69 -8.40
C ASN A 79 -7.71 11.93 -7.80
N SER A 80 -7.54 11.17 -6.71
CA SER A 80 -8.66 10.86 -5.83
C SER A 80 -8.79 12.02 -4.83
N SER A 81 -9.91 12.72 -4.91
CA SER A 81 -10.34 13.84 -4.08
C SER A 81 -10.69 13.41 -2.64
N GLY A 82 -9.82 12.63 -2.01
CA GLY A 82 -9.84 12.34 -0.59
C GLY A 82 -8.65 13.03 0.06
N PHE A 83 -8.89 14.11 0.80
CA PHE A 83 -7.87 14.74 1.63
C PHE A 83 -7.39 13.74 2.69
N GLU A 84 -6.33 12.97 2.39
CA GLU A 84 -5.66 12.15 3.39
C GLU A 84 -4.96 13.08 4.38
N ARG A 85 -5.53 13.18 5.59
CA ARG A 85 -4.91 13.94 6.68
C ARG A 85 -3.51 13.37 6.90
N PRO A 86 -2.47 14.22 6.91
CA PRO A 86 -1.13 13.74 7.19
C PRO A 86 -1.11 12.98 8.52
N LYS A 87 -0.54 11.77 8.54
CA LYS A 87 -0.43 10.91 9.74
C LYS A 87 0.53 11.47 10.81
N VAL A 88 0.93 12.72 10.67
CA VAL A 88 1.84 13.44 11.57
C VAL A 88 1.01 14.03 12.71
N LYS A 89 1.37 13.69 13.95
CA LYS A 89 0.77 14.31 15.14
C LYS A 89 1.29 15.75 15.27
N LEU A 90 0.57 16.68 14.65
CA LEU A 90 0.80 18.10 14.86
C LEU A 90 0.08 18.57 16.13
N LEU A 91 0.77 19.38 16.92
CA LEU A 91 0.18 20.05 18.07
C LEU A 91 -0.73 21.19 17.57
N GLN A 92 -1.90 21.31 18.19
CA GLN A 92 -2.81 22.44 17.94
C GLN A 92 -2.16 23.74 18.42
N PHE A 93 -2.54 24.85 17.78
CA PHE A 93 -2.13 26.17 18.21
C PHE A 93 -2.90 26.58 19.47
N VAL A 94 -2.17 26.99 20.51
CA VAL A 94 -2.73 27.53 21.75
C VAL A 94 -2.29 28.98 21.92
N GLU A 95 -3.22 29.93 21.75
CA GLU A 95 -2.94 31.38 21.74
C GLU A 95 -2.24 31.90 23.01
N GLU A 96 -2.50 31.28 24.17
CA GLU A 96 -1.91 31.66 25.47
C GLU A 96 -0.45 31.19 25.64
N ARG A 97 -0.03 30.16 24.90
CA ARG A 97 1.26 29.47 25.12
C ARG A 97 2.19 29.50 23.91
N ASP A 98 1.63 29.61 22.72
CA ASP A 98 2.38 29.54 21.47
C ASP A 98 2.53 30.93 20.83
N ASP A 99 3.75 31.25 20.38
CA ASP A 99 3.96 32.34 19.44
C ASP A 99 3.51 31.89 18.03
N MET A 100 2.69 32.70 17.38
CA MET A 100 2.13 32.40 16.07
C MET A 100 3.22 32.23 14.99
N GLU A 101 4.27 33.05 15.04
CA GLU A 101 5.34 32.97 14.04
C GLU A 101 6.15 31.68 14.20
N ALA A 102 6.51 31.35 15.45
CA ALA A 102 7.20 30.10 15.77
C ALA A 102 6.35 28.87 15.41
N PHE A 103 5.03 28.93 15.66
CA PHE A 103 4.09 27.89 15.27
C PHE A 103 4.06 27.68 13.75
N LEU A 104 3.95 28.76 12.96
CA LEU A 104 3.93 28.70 11.50
C LEU A 104 5.26 28.22 10.93
N HIS A 105 6.39 28.58 11.55
CA HIS A 105 7.71 28.08 11.16
C HIS A 105 7.83 26.57 11.39
N ARG A 106 7.42 26.07 12.58
CA ARG A 106 7.36 24.63 12.87
C ARG A 106 6.47 23.87 11.88
N PHE A 107 5.32 24.46 11.54
CA PHE A 107 4.41 23.90 10.55
C PHE A 107 5.09 23.81 9.17
N GLN A 108 5.76 24.87 8.71
CA GLN A 108 6.46 24.88 7.42
C GLN A 108 7.58 23.85 7.37
N LEU A 109 8.39 23.72 8.42
CA LEU A 109 9.41 22.67 8.49
C LEU A 109 8.80 21.28 8.34
N THR A 110 7.67 21.03 9.00
CA THR A 110 6.97 19.74 8.90
C THR A 110 6.39 19.52 7.50
N ALA A 111 5.80 20.55 6.91
CA ALA A 111 5.25 20.52 5.56
C ALA A 111 6.35 20.27 4.50
N SER A 112 7.51 20.91 4.64
CA SER A 112 8.68 20.70 3.78
C SER A 112 9.24 19.28 3.92
N ALA A 113 9.36 18.77 5.15
CA ALA A 113 9.84 17.41 5.40
C ALA A 113 8.93 16.34 4.75
N HIS A 114 7.62 16.58 4.74
CA HIS A 114 6.63 15.66 4.17
C HIS A 114 6.20 16.02 2.74
N LYS A 115 6.83 17.04 2.13
CA LYS A 115 6.56 17.52 0.76
C LYS A 115 5.07 17.82 0.50
N TRP A 116 4.39 18.46 1.45
CA TRP A 116 2.97 18.82 1.30
C TRP A 116 2.76 19.88 0.22
N ASN A 117 1.69 19.74 -0.56
CA ASN A 117 1.24 20.77 -1.49
C ASN A 117 0.47 21.88 -0.74
N LYS A 118 0.21 23.01 -1.41
CA LYS A 118 -0.47 24.16 -0.78
C LYS A 118 -1.88 23.84 -0.28
N GLU A 119 -2.60 22.96 -0.98
CA GLU A 119 -3.94 22.52 -0.57
C GLU A 119 -3.89 21.71 0.72
N VAL A 120 -2.96 20.76 0.81
CA VAL A 120 -2.77 19.95 2.02
C VAL A 120 -2.33 20.82 3.18
N CYS A 121 -1.45 21.79 2.93
CA CYS A 121 -1.05 22.77 3.93
C CYS A 121 -2.24 23.58 4.46
N PHE A 122 -3.11 24.08 3.58
CA PHE A 122 -4.29 24.87 3.98
C PHE A 122 -5.25 24.06 4.85
N HIS A 123 -5.63 22.86 4.42
CA HIS A 123 -6.57 22.01 5.16
C HIS A 123 -5.98 21.51 6.49
N THR A 124 -4.70 21.14 6.49
CA THR A 124 -4.01 20.70 7.72
C THR A 124 -3.87 21.86 8.70
N LEU A 125 -3.47 23.05 8.23
CA LEU A 125 -3.37 24.24 9.07
C LEU A 125 -4.73 24.59 9.66
N SER A 126 -5.79 24.61 8.85
CA SER A 126 -7.16 24.89 9.29
C SER A 126 -7.62 24.00 10.45
N GLY A 127 -7.23 22.72 10.46
CA GLY A 127 -7.55 21.78 11.54
C GLY A 127 -6.73 21.94 12.83
N LEU A 128 -5.66 22.75 12.81
CA LEU A 128 -4.80 22.99 13.98
C LEU A 128 -5.07 24.34 14.65
N LEU A 129 -5.80 25.23 13.99
CA LEU A 129 -6.18 26.51 14.54
C LEU A 129 -7.33 26.35 15.53
N THR A 130 -7.27 27.09 16.63
CA THR A 130 -8.31 27.13 17.66
C THR A 130 -8.65 28.58 18.02
N GLY A 131 -9.81 28.82 18.63
CA GLY A 131 -10.19 30.13 19.17
C GLY A 131 -10.10 31.30 18.17
N SER A 132 -9.36 32.35 18.54
CA SER A 132 -9.19 33.57 17.72
C SER A 132 -8.50 33.30 16.38
N ALA A 133 -7.68 32.26 16.29
CA ALA A 133 -7.00 31.90 15.06
C ALA A 133 -7.98 31.26 14.05
N LEU A 134 -8.96 30.50 14.54
CA LEU A 134 -10.04 29.96 13.71
C LEU A 134 -10.97 31.07 13.19
N GLN A 135 -11.17 32.15 13.95
CA GLN A 135 -11.92 33.32 13.47
C GLN A 135 -11.25 33.96 12.25
N CYS A 136 -9.92 33.91 12.13
CA CYS A 136 -9.21 34.38 10.94
C CYS A 136 -9.54 33.55 9.70
N LEU A 137 -9.69 32.23 9.87
CA LEU A 137 -10.11 31.34 8.80
C LEU A 137 -11.54 31.66 8.35
N HIS A 138 -12.46 31.90 9.28
CA HIS A 138 -13.85 32.27 8.97
C HIS A 138 -13.96 33.66 8.32
N ALA A 139 -13.07 34.59 8.69
CA ALA A 139 -13.00 35.91 8.06
C ALA A 139 -12.44 35.85 6.62
N LEU A 140 -11.76 34.76 6.25
CA LEU A 140 -11.32 34.51 4.88
C LEU A 140 -12.54 34.13 4.04
N GLY A 141 -12.90 34.97 3.07
CA GLY A 141 -13.99 34.68 2.14
C GLY A 141 -13.74 33.39 1.34
N THR A 142 -14.82 32.79 0.81
CA THR A 142 -14.80 31.53 0.06
C THR A 142 -13.82 31.53 -1.12
N ASP A 143 -13.59 32.70 -1.72
CA ASP A 143 -12.74 32.85 -2.90
C ASP A 143 -11.23 32.94 -2.56
N SER A 144 -10.88 32.99 -1.27
CA SER A 144 -9.50 33.17 -0.80
C SER A 144 -8.99 32.04 0.11
N GLN A 145 -9.58 30.84 -0.01
CA GLN A 145 -9.22 29.65 0.76
C GLN A 145 -7.90 29.00 0.28
N ASN A 146 -6.81 29.75 0.36
CA ASN A 146 -5.47 29.26 0.07
C ASN A 146 -4.54 29.48 1.27
N TYR A 147 -3.46 28.70 1.32
CA TYR A 147 -2.49 28.75 2.42
C TYR A 147 -1.86 30.14 2.61
N ASP A 148 -1.57 30.84 1.51
CA ASP A 148 -0.86 32.12 1.54
C ASP A 148 -1.73 33.25 2.15
N SER A 149 -3.01 33.27 1.81
CA SER A 149 -4.02 34.17 2.38
C SER A 149 -4.26 33.88 3.87
N LEU A 150 -4.39 32.61 4.25
CA LEU A 150 -4.57 32.21 5.64
C LEU A 150 -3.35 32.59 6.49
N LYS A 151 -2.14 32.28 6.01
CA LYS A 151 -0.88 32.67 6.66
C LYS A 151 -0.81 34.19 6.87
N SER A 152 -1.14 34.96 5.85
CA SER A 152 -1.08 36.43 5.90
C SER A 152 -2.10 37.01 6.88
N ALA A 153 -3.33 36.47 6.89
CA ALA A 153 -4.38 36.89 7.83
C ALA A 153 -4.02 36.60 9.29
N LEU A 154 -3.45 35.41 9.53
CA LEU A 154 -2.94 34.99 10.83
C LEU A 154 -1.82 35.92 11.32
N LEU A 155 -0.78 36.13 10.51
CA LEU A 155 0.31 37.04 10.87
C LEU A 155 -0.20 38.46 11.12
N LYS A 156 -1.12 38.97 10.30
CA LYS A 156 -1.71 40.29 10.50
C LYS A 156 -2.44 40.41 11.83
N ARG A 157 -3.24 39.42 12.22
CA ARG A 157 -4.01 39.52 13.47
C ARG A 157 -3.14 39.38 14.72
N PHE A 158 -2.13 38.52 14.69
CA PHE A 158 -1.37 38.15 15.90
C PHE A 158 -0.01 38.84 16.02
N LEU A 159 0.53 39.39 14.94
CA LEU A 159 1.77 40.20 14.96
C LEU A 159 1.49 41.69 14.88
N VAL A 160 0.43 42.14 14.19
CA VAL A 160 0.13 43.57 13.98
C VAL A 160 -0.79 44.14 15.07
N THR A 161 -1.00 43.43 16.17
CA THR A 161 -1.57 44.09 17.36
C THR A 161 -0.46 44.95 17.98
N GLU A 162 -0.52 46.27 17.79
CA GLU A 162 0.43 47.24 18.38
C GLU A 162 0.71 46.98 19.87
N GLU A 163 -0.31 46.48 20.58
CA GLU A 163 -0.25 46.10 21.99
C GLU A 163 0.77 44.99 22.29
N ARG A 164 0.98 44.01 21.40
CA ARG A 164 2.00 42.95 21.57
C ARG A 164 3.41 43.47 21.33
N PHE A 165 3.61 44.35 20.36
CA PHE A 165 4.91 44.99 20.12
C PHE A 165 5.30 45.87 21.30
N HIS A 166 4.38 46.71 21.79
CA HIS A 166 4.61 47.53 22.98
C HIS A 166 4.84 46.70 24.23
N THR A 167 4.14 45.59 24.40
CA THR A 167 4.33 44.68 25.54
C THR A 167 5.67 43.96 25.47
N LYS A 168 6.00 43.32 24.33
CA LYS A 168 7.31 42.65 24.14
C LYS A 168 8.48 43.62 24.29
N PHE A 169 8.38 44.83 23.78
CA PHE A 169 9.41 45.87 23.95
C PHE A 169 9.54 46.31 25.42
N ARG A 170 8.43 46.44 26.15
CA ARG A 170 8.44 46.80 27.59
C ARG A 170 8.91 45.66 28.50
N GLU A 171 8.74 44.40 28.09
CA GLU A 171 9.18 43.21 28.83
C GLU A 171 10.68 42.89 28.61
N ILE A 172 11.31 43.48 27.59
CA ILE A 172 12.77 43.37 27.37
C ILE A 172 13.48 44.30 28.34
N ILE A 173 13.73 43.78 29.53
CA ILE A 173 14.62 44.38 30.53
C ILE A 173 15.94 43.59 30.49
N PRO A 174 17.10 44.27 30.50
CA PRO A 174 18.39 43.59 30.62
C PRO A 174 18.41 42.77 31.92
N SER A 175 18.69 41.47 31.81
CA SER A 175 18.90 40.65 33.00
C SER A 175 20.30 40.92 33.56
N HIS A 176 20.49 40.83 34.88
CA HIS A 176 21.77 41.18 35.52
C HIS A 176 22.95 40.31 35.03
N ASP A 177 22.65 39.10 34.52
CA ASP A 177 23.61 38.11 34.04
C ASP A 177 23.64 37.97 32.48
N GLU A 178 22.95 38.85 31.74
CA GLU A 178 22.94 38.80 30.27
C GLU A 178 24.07 39.64 29.66
N ASP A 179 24.81 39.06 28.72
CA ASP A 179 25.83 39.78 27.94
C ASP A 179 25.20 40.76 26.95
N ILE A 180 25.89 41.87 26.68
CA ILE A 180 25.35 42.99 25.88
C ILE A 180 25.03 42.52 24.45
N ASP A 181 25.86 41.67 23.85
CA ASP A 181 25.65 41.16 22.50
C ASP A 181 24.41 40.26 22.41
N SER A 182 24.15 39.46 23.45
CA SER A 182 22.92 38.65 23.55
C SER A 182 21.67 39.53 23.69
N PHE A 183 21.77 40.60 24.50
CA PHE A 183 20.69 41.54 24.69
C PHE A 183 20.36 42.30 23.40
N VAL A 184 21.37 42.78 22.67
CA VAL A 184 21.19 43.47 21.38
C VAL A 184 20.57 42.53 20.34
N ALA A 185 21.05 41.29 20.23
CA ALA A 185 20.46 40.30 19.32
C ALA A 185 19.00 39.96 19.66
N ARG A 186 18.60 40.10 20.94
CA ARG A 186 17.22 39.92 21.40
C ARG A 186 16.36 41.16 21.10
N LEU A 187 16.92 42.35 21.23
CA LEU A 187 16.28 43.62 20.89
C LEU A 187 16.05 43.75 19.37
N GLU A 188 17.04 43.39 18.54
CA GLU A 188 16.95 43.39 17.08
C GLU A 188 15.88 42.44 16.51
N LYS A 189 15.49 41.41 17.27
CA LYS A 189 14.41 40.49 16.89
C LYS A 189 13.02 41.04 17.20
N VAL A 190 12.93 42.09 18.00
CA VAL A 190 11.66 42.67 18.44
C VAL A 190 11.36 44.01 17.75
N CYS A 191 12.38 44.76 17.31
CA CYS A 191 12.23 45.96 16.47
C CYS A 191 12.10 45.62 14.98
#